data_AF-A0A352SIL9-F1
#
_entry.id   AF-A0A352SIL9-F1
#
_cell.length_a   1.000
_cell.length_b   1.000
_cell.length_c   1.000
_cell.angle_alpha   90.00
_cell.angle_beta   90.00
_cell.angle_gamma   90.00
#
_symmetry.space_group_name_H-M   'P 1'
#
loop_
_entity.id
_entity.type
_entity.pdbx_description
1 polymer ?
#
loop_
_entity_poly.entity_id
_entity_poly.type
_entity_poly.pdbx_seq_one_letter_code
_entity_poly.pdbx_strand_id
1 'polypeptide(L)'
;MVHLGNKAVLFLLCSCFFINSQNITQTSILFLLCAFIIGCLFSYWEGSKGGILFLTALVCLLMLCFPAFGFYLPVFIYDIIQAKDYFLLIPAGIGLIRFCPAFLSSAFILVLLMMLSAILSYAFGRISDYKEKLHHILDTSKEHAIMMHERNQALIEKQNADIHAATLSERNRIAREIHDNVGHMLTRSLLQVGALKVIAGDDALDEPLTELQNTLNTAMTNVRTSVHDLHDDAIDLESTLWEIIDGVNTTKI
;
A
#
# COMPACT_ATOMS: atom_id res chain seq x y z
N MET A 1 0.09 22.81 12.98
CA MET A 1 0.16 23.20 14.41
C MET A 1 1.56 23.61 14.84
N VAL A 2 2.60 22.79 14.61
CA VAL A 2 3.99 23.13 14.99
C VAL A 2 4.51 24.43 14.32
N HIS A 3 4.16 24.66 13.04
CA HIS A 3 4.44 25.91 12.32
C HIS A 3 3.93 27.16 13.07
N LEU A 4 2.65 27.16 13.42
CA LEU A 4 1.99 28.27 14.11
C LEU A 4 2.57 28.50 15.52
N GLY A 5 2.94 27.41 16.22
CA GLY A 5 3.61 27.49 17.52
C GLY A 5 4.97 28.18 17.43
N ASN A 6 5.82 27.79 16.46
CA ASN A 6 7.13 28.41 16.24
C ASN A 6 7.00 29.90 15.90
N LYS A 7 6.03 30.27 15.07
CA LYS A 7 5.74 31.67 14.72
C LYS A 7 5.28 32.50 15.93
N ALA A 8 4.40 31.93 16.76
CA ALA A 8 3.94 32.58 17.98
C ALA A 8 5.09 32.83 18.98
N VAL A 9 5.99 31.85 19.14
CA VAL A 9 7.19 32.01 19.99
C VAL A 9 8.10 33.12 19.47
N LEU A 10 8.38 33.14 18.17
CA LEU A 10 9.20 34.20 17.56
C LEU A 10 8.55 35.58 17.70
N PHE A 11 7.23 35.68 17.51
CA PHE A 11 6.50 36.94 17.67
C PHE A 11 6.55 37.47 19.12
N LEU A 12 6.37 36.57 20.11
CA LEU A 12 6.47 36.94 21.52
C LEU A 12 7.89 37.40 21.90
N LEU A 13 8.92 36.70 21.44
CA LEU A 13 10.32 37.09 21.68
C LEU A 13 10.64 38.46 21.05
N CYS A 14 10.18 38.71 19.82
CA CYS A 14 10.36 40.01 19.16
C CYS A 14 9.59 41.13 19.88
N SER A 15 8.38 40.85 20.38
CA SER A 15 7.55 41.82 21.12
C SER A 15 8.19 42.19 22.46
N CYS A 16 8.69 41.21 23.21
CA CYS A 16 9.42 41.44 24.46
C CYS A 16 10.69 42.27 24.24
N PHE A 17 11.43 41.99 23.16
CA PHE A 17 12.62 42.75 22.80
C PHE A 17 12.31 44.19 22.39
N PHE A 18 11.25 44.40 21.61
CA PHE A 18 10.80 45.73 21.20
C PHE A 18 10.41 46.60 22.40
N ILE A 19 9.69 46.04 23.38
CA ILE A 19 9.29 46.74 24.62
C ILE A 19 10.51 47.08 25.50
N ASN A 20 11.56 46.24 25.51
CA ASN A 20 12.75 46.49 26.31
C ASN A 20 13.69 47.53 25.67
N SER A 21 13.74 47.57 24.34
CA SER A 21 14.64 48.47 23.59
C SER A 21 14.07 49.87 23.37
N GLN A 22 12.76 50.08 23.48
CA GLN A 22 12.08 51.36 23.22
C GLN A 22 11.13 51.70 24.36
N ASN A 23 11.02 52.99 24.71
CA ASN A 23 10.01 53.44 25.67
C ASN A 23 8.60 53.15 25.13
N ILE A 24 7.71 52.70 26.01
CA ILE A 24 6.32 52.40 25.65
C ILE A 24 5.63 53.71 25.31
N THR A 25 5.38 53.91 24.02
CA THR A 25 4.63 55.05 23.47
C THR A 25 3.42 54.54 22.70
N GLN A 26 2.42 55.40 22.46
CA GLN A 26 1.19 55.03 21.74
C GLN A 26 1.46 54.49 20.33
N THR A 27 2.56 54.91 19.70
CA THR A 27 3.01 54.41 18.39
C THR A 27 3.54 52.97 18.46
N SER A 28 4.19 52.56 19.55
CA SER A 28 4.70 51.20 19.76
C SER A 28 3.59 50.14 19.73
N ILE A 29 2.42 50.46 20.30
CA ILE A 29 1.26 49.55 20.34
C ILE A 29 0.68 49.33 18.95
N LEU A 30 0.60 50.40 18.13
CA LEU A 30 0.14 50.32 16.75
C LEU A 30 1.03 49.40 15.92
N PHE A 31 2.36 49.49 16.07
CA PHE A 31 3.29 48.61 15.34
C PHE A 31 3.14 47.14 15.73
N LEU A 32 2.92 46.83 17.01
CA LEU A 32 2.68 45.45 17.46
C LEU A 32 1.41 44.88 16.84
N LEU A 33 0.31 45.64 16.87
CA LEU A 33 -0.96 45.21 16.27
C LEU A 33 -0.84 45.03 14.75
N CYS A 34 -0.16 45.96 14.06
CA CYS A 34 0.10 45.81 12.63
C CYS A 34 0.94 44.56 12.33
N ALA A 35 2.01 44.31 13.08
CA ALA A 35 2.84 43.12 12.90
C ALA A 35 2.05 41.82 13.17
N PHE A 36 1.17 41.82 14.17
CA PHE A 36 0.29 40.69 14.47
C PHE A 36 -0.70 40.43 13.32
N ILE A 37 -1.38 41.47 12.83
CA ILE A 37 -2.34 41.36 11.72
C ILE A 37 -1.65 40.84 10.46
N ILE A 38 -0.47 41.36 10.14
CA ILE A 38 0.33 40.89 9.00
C ILE A 38 0.75 39.43 9.22
N GLY A 39 1.20 39.05 10.41
CA GLY A 39 1.57 37.68 10.74
C GLY A 39 0.41 36.69 10.58
N CYS A 40 -0.80 37.09 10.97
CA CYS A 40 -2.03 36.32 10.76
C CYS A 40 -2.39 36.21 9.28
N LEU A 41 -2.30 37.29 8.51
CA LEU A 41 -2.53 37.28 7.06
C LEU A 41 -1.56 36.36 6.31
N PHE A 42 -0.29 36.32 6.72
CA PHE A 42 0.69 35.38 6.19
C PHE A 42 0.30 33.92 6.42
N SER A 43 -0.22 33.59 7.61
CA SER A 43 -0.65 32.22 7.91
C SER A 43 -1.95 31.86 7.20
N TYR A 44 -2.83 32.83 6.96
CA TYR A 44 -4.04 32.61 6.16
C TYR A 44 -3.72 32.32 4.69
N TRP A 45 -2.73 33.01 4.11
CA TRP A 45 -2.37 32.88 2.70
C TRP A 45 -1.22 31.89 2.43
N GLU A 46 -0.89 31.04 3.41
CA GLU A 46 0.25 30.11 3.37
C GLU A 46 0.22 29.12 2.17
N GLY A 47 -0.94 28.96 1.51
CA GLY A 47 -1.13 28.07 0.35
C GLY A 47 -1.08 28.72 -1.04
N SER A 48 -1.04 30.05 -1.17
CA SER A 48 -1.05 30.71 -2.48
C SER A 48 0.16 31.63 -2.67
N LYS A 49 1.01 31.25 -3.65
CA LYS A 49 2.28 31.94 -3.96
C LYS A 49 2.11 33.45 -4.20
N GLY A 50 0.99 33.85 -4.81
CA GLY A 50 0.69 35.24 -5.11
C GLY A 50 0.43 36.10 -3.87
N GLY A 51 -0.24 35.56 -2.84
CA GLY A 51 -0.51 36.34 -1.63
C GLY A 51 0.69 36.45 -0.71
N ILE A 52 1.56 35.43 -0.67
CA ILE A 52 2.85 35.52 0.01
C ILE A 52 3.71 36.61 -0.64
N LEU A 53 3.80 36.66 -1.98
CA LEU A 53 4.51 37.72 -2.71
C LEU A 53 3.92 39.12 -2.45
N PHE A 54 2.60 39.25 -2.40
CA PHE A 54 1.94 40.51 -2.10
C PHE A 54 2.21 41.00 -0.67
N LEU A 55 2.06 40.11 0.32
CA LEU A 55 2.27 40.42 1.74
C LEU A 55 3.73 40.77 2.05
N THR A 56 4.67 40.09 1.39
CA THR A 56 6.10 40.35 1.54
C THR A 56 6.52 41.67 0.90
N ALA A 57 5.96 42.02 -0.27
CA ALA A 57 6.12 43.34 -0.87
C ALA A 57 5.54 44.45 0.02
N LEU A 58 4.37 44.22 0.63
CA LEU A 58 3.75 45.15 1.59
C LEU A 58 4.66 45.37 2.81
N VAL A 59 5.22 44.29 3.39
CA VAL A 59 6.15 44.38 4.53
C VAL A 59 7.44 45.11 4.15
N CYS A 60 8.00 44.86 2.96
CA CYS A 60 9.19 45.58 2.49
C CYS A 60 8.90 47.09 2.32
N LEU A 61 7.73 47.44 1.80
CA LEU A 61 7.31 48.85 1.67
C LEU A 61 7.10 49.51 3.05
N LEU A 62 6.50 48.79 4.00
CA LEU A 62 6.35 49.27 5.38
C LEU A 62 7.70 49.43 6.10
N MET A 63 8.66 48.54 5.86
CA MET A 63 10.03 48.68 6.36
C MET A 63 10.75 49.90 5.80
N LEU A 64 10.52 50.24 4.53
CA LEU A 64 11.11 51.43 3.91
C LEU A 64 10.56 52.72 4.54
N CYS A 65 9.27 52.74 4.86
CA CYS A 65 8.59 53.90 5.46
C CYS A 65 8.83 54.03 6.97
N PHE A 66 8.97 52.91 7.70
CA PHE A 66 9.03 52.91 9.17
C PHE A 66 10.14 51.99 9.71
N PRO A 67 11.16 52.54 10.41
CA PRO A 67 12.28 51.77 10.95
C PRO A 67 11.84 50.72 11.99
N ALA A 68 10.74 50.96 12.71
CA ALA A 68 10.29 50.11 13.82
C ALA A 68 9.94 48.67 13.39
N PHE A 69 9.60 48.43 12.12
CA PHE A 69 9.34 47.08 11.61
C PHE A 69 10.59 46.20 11.52
N GLY A 70 11.80 46.78 11.60
CA GLY A 70 13.06 46.04 11.63
C GLY A 70 13.17 45.04 12.78
N PHE A 71 12.49 45.28 13.91
CA PHE A 71 12.47 44.35 15.06
C PHE A 71 11.71 43.04 14.78
N TYR A 72 10.77 43.05 13.84
CA TYR A 72 9.98 41.86 13.48
C TYR A 72 10.53 41.10 12.27
N LEU A 73 11.69 41.52 11.74
CA LEU A 73 12.39 40.90 10.60
C LEU A 73 12.62 39.38 10.80
N PRO A 74 13.00 38.87 11.99
CA PRO A 74 13.14 37.43 12.22
C PRO A 74 11.87 36.62 11.94
N VAL A 75 10.68 37.17 12.24
CA VAL A 75 9.39 36.51 11.97
C VAL A 75 9.16 36.43 10.46
N PHE A 76 9.50 37.49 9.71
CA PHE A 76 9.35 37.50 8.25
C PHE A 76 10.36 36.58 7.56
N ILE A 77 11.60 36.48 8.06
CA ILE A 77 12.59 35.51 7.55
C ILE A 77 12.05 34.08 7.70
N TYR A 78 11.41 33.77 8.83
CA TYR A 78 10.82 32.44 9.08
C TYR A 78 9.80 32.06 8.01
N ASP A 79 8.92 33.01 7.65
CA ASP A 79 7.89 32.84 6.62
C ASP A 79 8.51 32.77 5.19
N ILE A 80 9.52 33.60 4.88
CA ILE A 80 10.18 33.64 3.56
C ILE A 80 10.95 32.33 3.28
N ILE A 81 11.69 31.82 4.26
CA ILE A 81 12.45 30.56 4.11
C ILE A 81 11.48 29.38 3.88
N GLN A 82 10.33 29.39 4.53
CA GLN A 82 9.31 28.35 4.31
C GLN A 82 8.63 28.46 2.96
N ALA A 83 8.42 29.67 2.46
CA ALA A 83 7.92 29.89 1.09
C ALA A 83 8.90 29.40 0.00
N LYS A 84 10.13 29.02 0.37
CA LYS A 84 11.23 28.58 -0.51
C LYS A 84 11.61 29.61 -1.59
N ASP A 85 11.19 30.86 -1.43
CA ASP A 85 11.43 31.94 -2.39
C ASP A 85 12.52 32.89 -1.86
N TYR A 86 13.77 32.52 -2.12
CA TYR A 86 14.95 33.24 -1.63
C TYR A 86 15.16 34.60 -2.30
N PHE A 87 14.52 34.87 -3.44
CA PHE A 87 14.64 36.14 -4.17
C PHE A 87 14.19 37.34 -3.32
N LEU A 88 13.25 37.08 -2.42
CA LEU A 88 12.63 38.04 -1.56
C LEU A 88 13.47 38.45 -0.34
N LEU A 89 14.57 37.74 -0.07
CA LEU A 89 15.52 38.08 0.99
C LEU A 89 16.29 39.37 0.66
N ILE A 90 16.44 39.69 -0.63
CA ILE A 90 17.20 40.84 -1.15
C ILE A 90 16.60 42.18 -0.67
N PRO A 91 15.30 42.48 -0.89
CA PRO A 91 14.70 43.73 -0.41
C PRO A 91 14.69 43.85 1.12
N ALA A 92 14.52 42.74 1.85
CA ALA A 92 14.60 42.73 3.32
C ALA A 92 16.02 43.11 3.81
N GLY A 93 17.07 42.63 3.14
CA GLY A 93 18.45 43.00 3.42
C GLY A 93 18.76 44.48 3.14
N ILE A 94 18.22 45.04 2.05
CA ILE A 94 18.40 46.45 1.68
C ILE A 94 17.76 47.38 2.74
N GLY A 95 16.57 47.03 3.24
CA GLY A 95 15.92 47.75 4.34
C GLY A 95 16.76 47.75 5.62
N LEU A 96 17.39 46.62 5.95
CA LEU A 96 18.25 46.46 7.12
C LEU A 96 19.50 47.36 7.03
N ILE A 97 20.17 47.40 5.87
CA ILE A 97 21.34 48.24 5.62
C ILE A 97 20.99 49.73 5.77
N ARG A 98 19.82 50.15 5.29
CA ARG A 98 19.37 51.55 5.34
C ARG A 98 19.11 52.07 6.75
N PHE A 99 18.74 51.18 7.68
CA PHE A 99 18.41 51.51 9.07
C PHE A 99 19.43 51.01 10.11
N CYS A 100 20.55 50.44 9.67
CA CYS A 100 21.68 49.97 10.48
C CYS A 100 22.06 50.89 11.68
N PRO A 101 22.18 52.23 11.55
CA PRO A 101 22.57 53.08 12.68
C PRO A 101 21.53 53.15 13.81
N ALA A 102 20.23 52.95 13.51
CA ALA A 102 19.17 52.96 14.53
C ALA A 102 19.14 51.67 15.38
N PHE A 103 19.71 50.59 14.86
CA PHE A 103 19.72 49.27 15.48
C PHE A 103 21.07 48.90 16.10
N LEU A 104 22.08 49.77 16.05
CA LEU A 104 23.45 49.43 16.45
C LEU A 104 23.55 48.97 17.91
N SER A 105 22.79 49.58 18.82
CA SER A 105 22.75 49.21 20.25
C SER A 105 22.09 47.85 20.50
N SER A 106 21.26 47.38 19.56
CA SER A 106 20.40 46.21 19.72
C SER A 106 20.70 45.11 18.67
N ALA A 107 21.73 45.33 17.84
CA ALA A 107 22.10 44.49 16.70
C ALA A 107 22.44 43.04 17.11
N PHE A 108 23.13 42.85 18.24
CA PHE A 108 23.54 41.52 18.70
C PHE A 108 22.33 40.60 18.96
N ILE A 109 21.32 41.11 19.68
CA ILE A 109 20.11 40.34 20.01
C ILE A 109 19.27 40.09 18.74
N LEU A 110 19.21 41.08 17.84
CA LEU A 110 18.50 40.93 16.56
C LEU A 110 19.12 39.81 15.69
N VAL A 111 20.46 39.76 15.60
CA VAL A 111 21.17 38.70 14.87
C VAL A 111 20.91 37.32 15.49
N LEU A 112 20.88 37.23 16.83
CA LEU A 112 20.56 35.98 17.52
C LEU A 112 19.13 35.52 17.19
N LEU A 113 18.15 36.42 17.19
CA LEU A 113 16.77 36.10 16.81
C LEU A 113 16.64 35.68 15.34
N MET A 114 17.41 36.28 14.43
CA MET A 114 17.46 35.86 13.02
C MET A 114 18.06 34.46 12.88
N MET A 115 19.14 34.16 13.61
CA MET A 115 19.73 32.81 13.63
C MET A 115 18.73 31.78 14.18
N LEU A 116 18.04 32.11 15.28
CA LEU A 116 17.01 31.25 15.86
C LEU A 116 15.89 30.98 14.85
N SER A 117 15.40 32.03 14.18
CA SER A 117 14.37 31.92 13.14
C SER A 117 14.80 31.00 11.99
N ALA A 118 16.04 31.16 11.49
CA ALA A 118 16.58 30.32 10.43
C ALA A 118 16.67 28.84 10.86
N ILE A 119 17.15 28.57 12.08
CA ILE A 119 17.23 27.21 12.65
C ILE A 119 15.83 26.60 12.76
N LEU A 120 14.86 27.34 13.30
CA LEU A 120 13.49 26.87 13.48
C LEU A 120 12.82 26.56 12.14
N SER A 121 13.05 27.42 11.14
CA SER A 121 12.51 27.24 9.78
C SER A 121 13.11 26.01 9.10
N TYR A 122 14.43 25.85 9.18
CA TYR A 122 15.12 24.67 8.66
C TYR A 122 14.66 23.37 9.34
N ALA A 123 14.60 23.38 10.69
CA ALA A 123 14.14 22.22 11.45
C ALA A 123 12.69 21.85 11.09
N PHE A 124 11.81 22.84 10.97
CA PHE A 124 10.42 22.60 10.58
C PHE A 124 10.30 22.02 9.17
N GLY A 125 11.03 22.56 8.19
CA GLY A 125 11.06 22.04 6.82
C GLY A 125 11.50 20.57 6.79
N ARG A 126 12.57 20.23 7.52
CA ARG A 126 13.03 18.84 7.65
C ARG A 126 11.98 17.93 8.26
N ILE A 127 11.35 18.34 9.36
CA ILE A 127 10.30 17.56 10.02
C ILE A 127 9.12 17.31 9.08
N SER A 128 8.72 18.33 8.30
CA SER A 128 7.65 18.19 7.32
C SER A 128 8.02 17.18 6.22
N ASP A 129 9.22 17.30 5.65
CA ASP A 129 9.71 16.37 4.61
C ASP A 129 9.79 14.92 5.14
N TYR A 130 10.27 14.73 6.37
CA TYR A 130 10.33 13.40 6.99
C TYR A 130 8.94 12.82 7.26
N LYS A 131 7.99 13.66 7.68
CA LYS A 131 6.62 13.23 7.91
C LYS A 131 5.95 12.78 6.60
N GLU A 132 6.14 13.52 5.52
CA GLU A 132 5.64 13.15 4.19
C GLU A 132 6.26 11.83 3.72
N LYS A 133 7.58 11.68 3.83
CA LYS A 133 8.28 10.43 3.50
C LYS A 133 7.79 9.26 4.34
N LEU A 134 7.54 9.48 5.63
CA LEU A 134 7.02 8.45 6.53
C LEU A 134 5.63 8.00 6.10
N HIS A 135 4.73 8.93 5.79
CA HIS A 135 3.40 8.60 5.27
C HIS A 135 3.49 7.80 3.97
N HIS A 136 4.32 8.25 3.02
CA HIS A 136 4.52 7.52 1.77
C HIS A 136 5.04 6.10 1.99
N ILE A 137 6.01 5.91 2.89
CA ILE A 137 6.57 4.59 3.20
C ILE A 137 5.51 3.69 3.85
N LEU A 138 4.71 4.21 4.79
CA LEU A 138 3.65 3.46 5.44
C LEU A 138 2.58 3.01 4.44
N ASP A 139 2.13 3.92 3.57
CA ASP A 139 1.12 3.60 2.55
C ASP A 139 1.66 2.55 1.57
N THR A 140 2.88 2.72 1.08
CA THR A 140 3.54 1.77 0.17
C THR A 140 3.73 0.41 0.84
N SER A 141 4.17 0.37 2.10
CA SER A 141 4.33 -0.87 2.86
C SER A 141 3.01 -1.59 3.07
N LYS A 142 1.92 -0.85 3.31
CA LYS A 142 0.59 -1.43 3.47
C LYS A 142 0.08 -2.02 2.16
N GLU A 143 0.28 -1.33 1.05
CA GLU A 143 -0.05 -1.83 -0.30
C GLU A 143 0.70 -3.12 -0.62
N HIS A 144 2.02 -3.16 -0.38
CA HIS A 144 2.81 -4.38 -0.57
C HIS A 144 2.35 -5.54 0.33
N ALA A 145 1.98 -5.26 1.59
CA ALA A 145 1.47 -6.29 2.49
C ALA A 145 0.15 -6.89 2.00
N ILE A 146 -0.77 -6.05 1.50
CA ILE A 146 -2.03 -6.51 0.91
C ILE A 146 -1.77 -7.35 -0.34
N MET A 147 -0.95 -6.85 -1.27
CA MET A 147 -0.61 -7.60 -2.49
C MET A 147 0.08 -8.94 -2.18
N MET A 148 0.98 -8.99 -1.20
CA MET A 148 1.63 -10.23 -0.80
C MET A 148 0.64 -11.22 -0.20
N HIS A 149 -0.33 -10.74 0.57
CA HIS A 149 -1.38 -11.58 1.14
C HIS A 149 -2.26 -12.19 0.05
N GLU A 150 -2.72 -11.40 -0.92
CA GLU A 150 -3.53 -11.85 -2.05
C GLU A 150 -2.76 -12.87 -2.91
N ARG A 151 -1.48 -12.61 -3.20
CA ARG A 151 -0.62 -13.55 -3.94
C ARG A 151 -0.45 -14.87 -3.20
N ASN A 152 -0.30 -14.84 -1.89
CA ASN A 152 -0.18 -16.06 -1.09
C ASN A 152 -1.48 -16.87 -1.10
N GLN A 153 -2.64 -16.21 -0.94
CA GLN A 153 -3.94 -16.88 -1.06
C GLN A 153 -4.12 -17.52 -2.44
N ALA A 154 -3.82 -16.80 -3.53
CA ALA A 154 -3.90 -17.35 -4.88
C ALA A 154 -2.95 -18.54 -5.10
N LEU A 155 -1.76 -18.53 -4.49
CA LEU A 155 -0.84 -19.67 -4.55
C LEU A 155 -1.37 -20.89 -3.80
N ILE A 156 -1.99 -20.68 -2.63
CA ILE A 156 -2.61 -21.76 -1.85
C ILE A 156 -3.79 -22.36 -2.63
N GLU A 157 -4.65 -21.53 -3.20
CA GLU A 157 -5.78 -21.97 -4.02
C GLU A 157 -5.30 -22.78 -5.23
N LYS A 158 -4.29 -22.27 -5.96
CA LYS A 158 -3.69 -22.98 -7.08
C LYS A 158 -3.08 -24.32 -6.65
N GLN A 159 -2.35 -24.34 -5.54
CA GLN A 159 -1.75 -25.58 -5.02
C GLN A 159 -2.84 -26.60 -4.68
N ASN A 160 -3.94 -26.18 -4.06
CA ASN A 160 -5.05 -27.07 -3.75
C ASN A 160 -5.72 -27.61 -5.01
N ALA A 161 -5.90 -26.77 -6.04
CA ALA A 161 -6.42 -27.19 -7.33
C ALA A 161 -5.48 -28.21 -8.02
N ASP A 162 -4.18 -27.96 -8.02
CA ASP A 162 -3.18 -28.87 -8.60
C ASP A 162 -3.16 -30.22 -7.85
N ILE A 163 -3.22 -30.22 -6.51
CA ILE A 163 -3.30 -31.44 -5.69
C ILE A 163 -4.60 -32.21 -5.99
N HIS A 164 -5.73 -31.51 -6.11
CA HIS A 164 -7.01 -32.13 -6.43
C HIS A 164 -6.99 -32.78 -7.81
N ALA A 165 -6.50 -32.06 -8.83
CA ALA A 165 -6.35 -32.58 -10.18
C ALA A 165 -5.40 -33.79 -10.25
N ALA A 166 -4.27 -33.74 -9.54
CA ALA A 166 -3.34 -34.86 -9.45
C ALA A 166 -3.97 -36.08 -8.76
N THR A 167 -4.74 -35.86 -7.70
CA THR A 167 -5.46 -36.92 -6.99
C THR A 167 -6.49 -37.59 -7.90
N LEU A 168 -7.25 -36.81 -8.67
CA LEU A 168 -8.23 -37.32 -9.61
C LEU A 168 -7.59 -38.11 -10.75
N SER A 169 -6.50 -37.57 -11.32
CA SER A 169 -5.71 -38.26 -12.34
C SER A 169 -5.18 -39.60 -11.83
N GLU A 170 -4.69 -39.64 -10.59
CA GLU A 170 -4.17 -40.88 -9.98
C GLU A 170 -5.28 -41.90 -9.72
N ARG A 171 -6.46 -41.47 -9.23
CA ARG A 171 -7.64 -42.35 -9.11
C ARG A 171 -8.03 -42.95 -10.46
N ASN A 172 -8.10 -42.13 -11.51
CA ASN A 172 -8.40 -42.60 -12.87
C ASN A 172 -7.32 -43.55 -13.43
N ARG A 173 -6.05 -43.32 -13.09
CA ARG A 173 -4.96 -44.23 -13.46
C ARG A 173 -5.14 -45.58 -12.77
N ILE A 174 -5.41 -45.60 -11.47
CA ILE A 174 -5.66 -46.81 -10.67
C ILE A 174 -6.89 -47.56 -11.20
N ALA A 175 -8.00 -46.86 -11.48
CA ALA A 175 -9.22 -47.45 -12.02
C ALA A 175 -8.95 -48.23 -13.32
N ARG A 176 -8.21 -47.61 -14.26
CA ARG A 176 -7.80 -48.26 -15.51
C ARG A 176 -6.88 -49.45 -15.26
N GLU A 177 -5.88 -49.31 -14.40
CA GLU A 177 -4.95 -50.39 -14.09
C GLU A 177 -5.63 -51.61 -13.45
N ILE A 178 -6.60 -51.39 -12.56
CA ILE A 178 -7.42 -52.46 -11.96
C ILE A 178 -8.31 -53.11 -13.03
N HIS A 179 -9.01 -52.33 -13.85
CA HIS A 179 -9.86 -52.86 -14.91
C HIS A 179 -9.07 -53.75 -15.89
N ASP A 180 -7.92 -53.26 -16.35
CA ASP A 180 -7.12 -53.95 -17.35
C ASP A 180 -6.39 -55.16 -16.75
N ASN A 181 -5.88 -55.07 -15.53
CA ASN A 181 -5.15 -56.20 -14.94
C ASN A 181 -6.10 -57.22 -14.29
N VAL A 182 -6.92 -56.78 -13.33
CA VAL A 182 -7.80 -57.67 -12.56
C VAL A 182 -9.03 -58.08 -13.38
N GLY A 183 -9.67 -57.14 -14.08
CA GLY A 183 -10.85 -57.42 -14.88
C GLY A 183 -10.57 -58.41 -16.02
N HIS A 184 -9.45 -58.25 -16.74
CA HIS A 184 -9.07 -59.22 -17.78
C HIS A 184 -8.66 -60.58 -17.21
N MET A 185 -7.94 -60.63 -16.07
CA MET A 185 -7.60 -61.92 -15.44
C MET A 185 -8.84 -62.67 -14.98
N LEU A 186 -9.78 -62.01 -14.29
CA LEU A 186 -11.02 -62.63 -13.84
C LEU A 186 -11.87 -63.12 -15.02
N THR A 187 -11.97 -62.34 -16.10
CA THR A 187 -12.69 -62.75 -17.31
C THR A 187 -12.05 -64.01 -17.93
N ARG A 188 -10.71 -64.06 -18.00
CA ARG A 188 -9.98 -65.24 -18.50
C ARG A 188 -10.18 -66.46 -17.61
N SER A 189 -10.11 -66.28 -16.29
CA SER A 189 -10.35 -67.36 -15.33
C SER A 189 -11.77 -67.90 -15.43
N LEU A 190 -12.77 -67.03 -15.59
CA LEU A 190 -14.17 -67.42 -15.77
C LEU A 190 -14.37 -68.26 -17.04
N LEU A 191 -13.73 -67.86 -18.15
CA LEU A 191 -13.75 -68.62 -19.41
C LEU A 191 -13.05 -69.98 -19.27
N GLN A 192 -11.91 -70.04 -18.58
CA GLN A 192 -11.18 -71.28 -18.34
C GLN A 192 -11.97 -72.26 -17.46
N VAL A 193 -12.61 -71.77 -16.39
CA VAL A 193 -13.49 -72.59 -15.53
C VAL A 193 -14.72 -73.07 -16.31
N GLY A 194 -15.32 -72.20 -17.14
CA GLY A 194 -16.40 -72.60 -18.04
C GLY A 194 -16.00 -73.71 -19.02
N ALA A 195 -14.81 -73.62 -19.62
CA ALA A 195 -14.27 -74.66 -20.50
C ALA A 195 -13.98 -75.97 -19.75
N LEU A 196 -13.38 -75.89 -18.56
CA LEU A 196 -13.13 -77.05 -17.69
C LEU A 196 -14.42 -77.78 -17.33
N LYS A 197 -15.49 -77.04 -17.01
CA LYS A 197 -16.81 -77.61 -16.71
C LYS A 197 -17.39 -78.39 -17.89
N VAL A 198 -17.19 -77.92 -19.13
CA VAL A 198 -17.65 -78.61 -20.34
C VAL A 198 -16.81 -79.86 -20.66
N ILE A 199 -15.51 -79.84 -20.36
CA ILE A 199 -14.57 -80.92 -20.74
C ILE A 199 -14.49 -82.03 -19.68
N ALA A 200 -14.66 -81.72 -18.39
CA ALA A 200 -14.43 -82.65 -17.29
C ALA A 200 -15.30 -83.92 -17.37
N GLY A 201 -16.58 -83.78 -17.75
CA GLY A 201 -17.48 -84.92 -18.03
C GLY A 201 -17.73 -85.86 -16.84
N ASP A 202 -17.33 -85.48 -15.63
CA ASP A 202 -17.45 -86.22 -14.37
C ASP A 202 -18.40 -85.47 -13.43
N ASP A 203 -19.50 -86.11 -13.05
CA ASP A 203 -20.54 -85.54 -12.19
C ASP A 203 -19.98 -85.10 -10.82
N ALA A 204 -18.89 -85.70 -10.34
CA ALA A 204 -18.25 -85.33 -9.08
C ALA A 204 -17.56 -83.96 -9.11
N LEU A 205 -17.20 -83.44 -10.30
CA LEU A 205 -16.53 -82.15 -10.47
C LEU A 205 -17.49 -81.01 -10.83
N ASP A 206 -18.77 -81.30 -11.12
CA ASP A 206 -19.74 -80.30 -11.57
C ASP A 206 -20.08 -79.27 -10.47
N GLU A 207 -20.31 -79.74 -9.24
CA GLU A 207 -20.64 -78.89 -8.09
C GLU A 207 -19.45 -77.98 -7.69
N PRO A 208 -18.21 -78.48 -7.49
CA PRO A 208 -17.04 -77.64 -7.20
C PRO A 208 -16.71 -76.60 -8.28
N LEU A 209 -16.82 -76.95 -9.57
CA LEU A 209 -16.57 -76.02 -10.67
C LEU A 209 -17.65 -74.95 -10.78
N THR A 210 -18.90 -75.29 -10.46
CA THR A 210 -20.01 -74.33 -10.39
C THR A 210 -19.81 -73.35 -9.24
N GLU A 211 -19.40 -73.82 -8.08
CA GLU A 211 -19.10 -72.95 -6.93
C GLU A 211 -17.94 -71.99 -7.27
N LEU A 212 -16.86 -72.50 -7.88
CA LEU A 212 -15.73 -71.68 -8.32
C LEU A 212 -16.14 -70.62 -9.35
N GLN A 213 -16.98 -70.98 -10.33
CA GLN A 213 -17.50 -70.03 -11.31
C GLN A 213 -18.33 -68.92 -10.63
N ASN A 214 -19.18 -69.28 -9.66
CA ASN A 214 -19.99 -68.32 -8.91
C ASN A 214 -19.11 -67.37 -8.06
N THR A 215 -18.05 -67.89 -7.44
CA THR A 215 -17.07 -67.06 -6.71
C THR A 215 -16.37 -66.06 -7.65
N LEU A 216 -15.91 -66.52 -8.81
CA LEU A 216 -15.25 -65.65 -9.81
C LEU A 216 -16.21 -64.60 -10.40
N ASN A 217 -17.47 -64.96 -10.66
CA ASN A 217 -18.50 -64.01 -11.09
C ASN A 217 -18.79 -62.94 -10.04
N THR A 218 -18.87 -63.34 -8.77
CA THR A 218 -19.06 -62.42 -7.65
C THR A 218 -17.85 -61.48 -7.51
N ALA A 219 -16.63 -62.01 -7.58
CA ALA A 219 -15.41 -61.21 -7.57
C ALA A 219 -15.35 -60.22 -8.74
N MET A 220 -15.72 -60.66 -9.95
CA MET A 220 -15.76 -59.80 -11.14
C MET A 220 -16.79 -58.67 -10.99
N THR A 221 -17.97 -59.00 -10.46
CA THR A 221 -19.03 -58.01 -10.20
C THR A 221 -18.56 -56.98 -9.17
N ASN A 222 -17.96 -57.42 -8.06
CA ASN A 222 -17.43 -56.55 -7.03
C ASN A 222 -16.33 -55.61 -7.57
N VAL A 223 -15.37 -56.14 -8.34
CA VAL A 223 -14.32 -55.32 -8.97
C VAL A 223 -14.91 -54.30 -9.93
N ARG A 224 -15.89 -54.71 -10.76
CA ARG A 224 -16.55 -53.81 -11.70
C ARG A 224 -17.27 -52.67 -10.99
N THR A 225 -18.01 -52.96 -9.92
CA THR A 225 -18.68 -51.93 -9.12
C THR A 225 -17.65 -51.00 -8.46
N SER A 226 -16.61 -51.53 -7.83
CA SER A 226 -15.59 -50.70 -7.17
C SER A 226 -14.78 -49.83 -8.13
N VAL A 227 -14.51 -50.29 -9.36
CA VAL A 227 -13.85 -49.47 -10.39
C VAL A 227 -14.80 -48.42 -10.96
N HIS A 228 -16.07 -48.77 -11.15
CA HIS A 228 -17.09 -47.83 -11.61
C HIS A 228 -17.27 -46.69 -10.60
N ASP A 229 -17.33 -47.00 -9.30
CA ASP A 229 -17.39 -46.01 -8.22
C ASP A 229 -16.14 -45.10 -8.21
N LEU A 230 -14.97 -45.63 -8.59
CA LEU A 230 -13.73 -44.86 -8.67
C LEU A 230 -13.66 -43.96 -9.92
N HIS A 231 -14.45 -44.25 -10.95
CA HIS A 231 -14.46 -43.56 -12.24
C HIS A 231 -15.59 -42.50 -12.35
N ASP A 232 -16.75 -42.74 -11.72
CA ASP A 232 -17.90 -41.83 -11.79
C ASP A 232 -17.63 -40.46 -11.13
N ASP A 233 -16.73 -40.39 -10.16
CA ASP A 233 -16.28 -39.13 -9.55
C ASP A 233 -15.30 -38.33 -10.44
N ALA A 234 -14.87 -38.88 -11.58
CA ALA A 234 -13.75 -38.37 -12.35
C ALA A 234 -14.08 -37.84 -13.75
N ILE A 235 -15.34 -37.96 -14.17
CA ILE A 235 -15.86 -37.23 -15.32
C ILE A 235 -16.57 -36.00 -14.79
N ASP A 236 -15.84 -34.88 -14.76
CA ASP A 236 -16.48 -33.58 -14.58
C ASP A 236 -17.30 -33.27 -15.85
N LEU A 237 -18.57 -33.67 -15.79
CA LEU A 237 -19.53 -33.52 -16.87
C LEU A 237 -19.68 -32.05 -17.28
N GLU A 238 -19.46 -31.12 -16.34
CA GLU A 238 -19.49 -29.69 -16.59
C GLU A 238 -18.30 -29.24 -17.45
N SER A 239 -17.05 -29.60 -17.09
CA SER A 239 -15.89 -29.26 -17.92
C SER A 239 -15.93 -29.91 -19.31
N THR A 240 -16.40 -31.15 -19.40
CA THR A 240 -16.56 -31.86 -20.68
C THR A 240 -17.62 -31.18 -21.55
N LEU A 241 -18.72 -30.71 -20.96
CA LEU A 241 -19.76 -29.97 -21.68
C LEU A 241 -19.26 -28.61 -22.16
N TRP A 242 -18.47 -27.89 -21.36
CA TRP A 242 -17.87 -26.61 -21.74
C TRP A 242 -16.84 -26.77 -22.88
N GLU A 243 -15.99 -27.79 -22.86
CA GLU A 243 -15.07 -28.08 -23.97
C GLU A 243 -15.82 -28.38 -25.27
N ILE A 244 -16.93 -29.13 -25.21
CA ILE A 244 -17.75 -29.44 -26.39
C ILE A 244 -18.42 -28.16 -26.92
N ILE A 245 -18.96 -27.30 -26.04
CA ILE A 245 -19.59 -26.03 -26.45
C ILE A 245 -18.57 -25.09 -27.12
N ASP A 246 -17.36 -25.01 -26.60
CA ASP A 246 -16.31 -24.15 -27.15
C ASP A 246 -15.76 -24.69 -28.48
N GLY A 247 -15.64 -26.02 -28.62
CA GLY A 247 -15.32 -26.71 -29.87
C GLY A 247 -16.36 -26.51 -30.99
N VAL A 248 -17.64 -26.38 -30.64
CA VAL A 248 -18.73 -26.11 -31.59
C VAL A 248 -18.76 -24.63 -32.03
N ASN A 249 -18.37 -23.69 -31.16
CA ASN A 249 -18.27 -22.28 -31.53
C ASN A 249 -17.06 -21.97 -32.42
N THR A 250 -15.97 -22.73 -32.28
CA THR A 250 -14.76 -22.56 -33.10
C THR A 250 -14.86 -23.18 -34.51
N THR A 251 -15.85 -24.05 -34.76
CA THR A 251 -16.11 -24.65 -36.09
C THR A 251 -17.12 -23.88 -36.94
N LYS A 252 -17.63 -22.73 -36.48
CA LYS A 252 -18.36 -21.76 -37.31
C LYS A 252 -17.38 -20.76 -37.95
N ILE A 253 -16.61 -21.20 -38.94
CA ILE A 253 -15.99 -20.35 -39.97
C ILE A 253 -16.33 -20.97 -41.33
#